data_AF-A0A353RKY4-F1
#
_entry.id   AF-A0A353RKY4-F1
#
_cell.length_a   1.000
_cell.length_b   1.000
_cell.length_c   1.000
_cell.angle_alpha   90.00
_cell.angle_beta   90.00
_cell.angle_gamma   90.00
#
_symmetry.space_group_name_H-M   'P 1'
#
loop_
_entity.id
_entity.type
_entity.pdbx_description
1 polymer ?
#
loop_
_entity_poly.entity_id
_entity_poly.type
_entity_poly.pdbx_seq_one_letter_code
_entity_poly.pdbx_strand_id
1 'polypeptide(L)' 'MMRRKIINDPVFGFIGIPNEFVYEVIQHPFLQRLNRIKQLGL' A
#
# COMPACT_ATOMS: atom_id res chain seq x y z
N MET A 1 -13.38 -7.53 -14.30
CA MET A 1 -13.21 -6.07 -14.12
C MET A 1 -12.22 -5.86 -12.98
N MET A 2 -11.00 -5.37 -13.25
CA MET A 2 -10.03 -5.07 -12.19
C MET A 2 -10.66 -4.01 -11.27
N ARG A 3 -10.96 -4.39 -10.02
CA ARG A 3 -11.38 -3.42 -9.00
C ARG A 3 -10.15 -2.56 -8.71
N ARG A 4 -10.10 -1.33 -9.27
CA ARG A 4 -9.05 -0.37 -8.94
C ARG A 4 -9.06 -0.18 -7.43
N LYS A 5 -8.03 -0.68 -6.77
CA LYS A 5 -7.90 -0.61 -5.33
C LYS A 5 -7.38 0.80 -4.99
N ILE A 6 -8.03 1.43 -4.01
CA ILE A 6 -7.71 2.77 -3.53
C ILE A 6 -7.23 2.63 -2.09
N ILE A 7 -6.12 3.28 -1.77
CA ILE A 7 -5.61 3.43 -0.40
C ILE A 7 -5.91 4.85 0.07
N ASN A 8 -6.38 4.98 1.32
CA ASN A 8 -6.55 6.27 1.96
C ASN A 8 -5.24 6.70 2.61
N ASP A 9 -4.74 7.88 2.25
CA ASP A 9 -3.54 8.50 2.79
C ASP A 9 -3.87 9.91 3.30
N PRO A 10 -3.50 10.27 4.54
CA PRO A 10 -3.85 11.58 5.10
C PRO A 10 -3.05 12.75 4.51
N VAL A 11 -1.94 12.49 3.80
CA VAL A 11 -1.08 13.54 3.23
C VAL A 11 -1.49 13.87 1.80
N PHE A 12 -1.74 12.85 0.98
CA PHE A 12 -2.05 12.99 -0.45
C PHE A 12 -3.50 12.64 -0.81
N GLY A 13 -4.32 12.19 0.15
CA GLY A 13 -5.71 11.79 -0.09
C GLY A 13 -5.83 10.35 -0.60
N PHE A 14 -6.48 10.15 -1.75
CA PHE A 14 -6.72 8.81 -2.29
C PHE A 14 -5.60 8.39 -3.25
N ILE A 15 -4.87 7.33 -2.91
CA ILE A 15 -3.83 6.74 -3.77
C ILE A 15 -4.43 5.58 -4.56
N GLY A 16 -4.51 5.73 -5.88
CA GLY A 16 -4.96 4.66 -6.77
C GLY A 16 -3.84 3.66 -7.10
N ILE A 17 -4.12 2.37 -7.01
CA ILE A 17 -3.17 1.31 -7.39
C ILE A 17 -3.27 1.06 -8.91
N PRO A 18 -2.18 1.20 -9.68
CA PRO A 18 -2.24 1.32 -11.13
C PRO A 18 -2.48 -0.01 -11.87
N ASN A 19 -2.07 -1.15 -11.29
CA ASN A 19 -2.21 -2.48 -11.89
C ASN A 19 -2.12 -3.60 -10.84
N GLU A 20 -2.38 -4.83 -11.28
CA GLU A 20 -2.41 -6.01 -10.41
C GLU A 20 -1.04 -6.35 -9.80
N PHE A 21 0.05 -6.23 -10.57
CA PHE A 21 1.39 -6.53 -10.07
C PHE A 21 1.76 -5.65 -8.86
N VAL A 22 1.48 -4.34 -8.93
CA VAL A 22 1.72 -3.43 -7.78
C VAL A 22 0.83 -3.81 -6.60
N TYR A 23 -0.42 -4.22 -6.85
CA TYR A 23 -1.30 -4.70 -5.78
C TYR A 23 -0.76 -5.97 -5.10
N GLU A 24 -0.28 -6.95 -5.88
CA GLU A 24 0.32 -8.18 -5.36
C GLU A 24 1.56 -7.88 -4.50
N VAL A 25 2.44 -6.98 -4.95
CA VAL A 25 3.60 -6.53 -4.17
C VAL A 25 3.15 -5.87 -2.86
N ILE A 26 2.11 -5.04 -2.90
CA ILE A 26 1.53 -4.43 -1.69
C ILE A 26 1.03 -5.49 -0.71
N GLN A 27 0.36 -6.54 -1.18
CA GLN A 27 -0.15 -7.63 -0.34
C GLN A 27 0.95 -8.61 0.13
N HIS A 28 2.15 -8.57 -0.46
CA HIS A 28 3.21 -9.51 -0.14
C HIS A 28 3.67 -9.41 1.33
N PRO A 29 3.89 -10.53 2.05
CA PRO A 29 4.27 -10.51 3.46
C PRO A 29 5.50 -9.65 3.79
N PHE A 30 6.48 -9.60 2.88
CA PHE A 30 7.67 -8.76 3.07
C PHE A 30 7.38 -7.27 3.08
N LEU A 31 6.42 -6.79 2.26
CA LEU A 31 6.01 -5.39 2.29
C LEU A 31 5.07 -5.13 3.47
N GLN A 32 4.13 -6.03 3.73
CA GLN A 32 3.21 -5.94 4.88
C GLN A 32 3.95 -5.90 6.23
N ARG A 33 5.17 -6.48 6.31
CA ARG A 33 6.04 -6.37 7.50
C ARG A 33 6.36 -4.91 7.85
N LEU A 34 6.45 -4.01 6.87
CA LEU A 34 6.79 -2.60 7.10
C LEU A 34 5.76 -1.89 7.98
N ASN A 35 4.50 -2.36 8.03
CA ASN A 35 3.48 -1.83 8.94
C ASN A 35 3.82 -1.99 10.43
N ARG A 36 4.79 -2.86 10.76
CA ARG A 36 5.27 -3.09 12.14
C ARG A 36 6.55 -2.31 12.45
N ILE A 37 7.09 -1.56 11.51
CA ILE A 37 8.34 -0.80 11.64
C ILE A 37 7.97 0.68 11.54
N LYS A 38 8.19 1.44 12.62
CA LYS A 38 7.96 2.89 12.59
C LYS A 38 8.94 3.55 11.62
N GLN A 39 8.45 4.51 10.84
CA GLN A 39 9.28 5.28 9.91
C GLN A 39 10.41 6.05 10.61
N LEU A 40 10.16 6.59 11.80
CA LEU A 40 11.09 7.37 12.61
C LEU A 40 11.20 6.75 14.01
N GLY A 41 11.80 5.56 14.09
CA GLY A 41 11.75 4.60 15.22
C GLY A 41 12.26 5.03 16.60
N LEU A 42 11.69 6.09 17.17
CA LEU A 42 11.71 6.38 18.61
C LEU A 42 10.72 5.48 19.38
#